data_AF-A0A3P7LTW3-F1
#
_entry.id   AF-A0A3P7LTW3-F1
#
_cell.length_a   1.000
_cell.length_b   1.000
_cell.length_c   1.000
_cell.angle_alpha   90.00
_cell.angle_beta   90.00
_cell.angle_gamma   90.00
#
_symmetry.space_group_name_H-M   'P 1'
#
loop_
_entity.id
_entity.type
_entity.pdbx_description
1 polymer ?
#
loop_
_entity_poly.entity_id
_entity_poly.type
_entity_poly.pdbx_seq_one_letter_code
_entity_poly.pdbx_strand_id
1 'polypeptide(L)'
;MAEPLATNALSDSCHNYLWIRRVQMTQDNYFKNASNGVCNDDLDRIPECQKIVDGSSERIPCLFEHKQEVKNHECQMYLNLVGEIILSDFRLVYGFIDSCKKDIEKFKCGRVSVGPANVNRLSVLSQGETINCLSLRIEKLDSKCAHQIFRISELQSDDFHLDRPLFYACRGDRERLCGGVVSGDGRVFDCLMDHKFDEGMSSECRQHLTKRFALDVYFSP
;
A
#
# COMPACT_ATOMS: atom_id res chain seq x y z
N MET A 1 -21.75 -29.77 -19.62
CA MET A 1 -20.53 -28.97 -19.88
C MET A 1 -20.14 -28.39 -18.53
N ALA A 2 -18.95 -28.73 -18.04
CA ALA A 2 -18.55 -28.54 -16.65
C ALA A 2 -18.05 -27.11 -16.36
N GLU A 3 -18.56 -26.49 -15.29
CA GLU A 3 -17.99 -25.30 -14.65
C GLU A 3 -16.80 -25.70 -13.76
N PRO A 4 -15.63 -25.03 -13.82
CA PRO A 4 -14.54 -25.28 -12.88
C PRO A 4 -14.67 -24.41 -11.62
N LEU A 5 -14.98 -25.06 -10.50
CA LEU A 5 -14.52 -24.82 -9.11
C LEU A 5 -14.22 -23.37 -8.68
N ALA A 6 -15.25 -22.65 -8.25
CA ALA A 6 -15.13 -21.50 -7.35
C ALA A 6 -15.48 -21.91 -5.91
N THR A 7 -14.58 -22.59 -5.21
CA THR A 7 -14.78 -22.95 -3.79
C THR A 7 -13.49 -22.70 -3.02
N ASN A 8 -13.39 -21.51 -2.39
CA ASN A 8 -12.48 -21.09 -1.30
C ASN A 8 -12.05 -19.60 -1.38
N ALA A 9 -12.81 -18.72 -2.03
CA ALA A 9 -12.60 -17.28 -1.89
C ALA A 9 -13.16 -16.81 -0.54
N LEU A 10 -12.34 -16.17 0.30
CA LEU A 10 -12.80 -15.57 1.55
C LEU A 10 -13.74 -14.41 1.25
N SER A 11 -14.77 -14.20 2.08
CA SER A 11 -15.65 -13.03 1.93
C SER A 11 -14.91 -11.74 2.24
N ASP A 12 -15.33 -10.61 1.65
CA ASP A 12 -14.79 -9.28 1.94
C ASP A 12 -14.79 -8.96 3.45
N SER A 13 -15.86 -9.34 4.15
CA SER A 13 -15.96 -9.21 5.61
C SER A 13 -14.92 -10.06 6.34
N CYS A 14 -14.65 -11.28 5.87
CA CYS A 14 -13.62 -12.16 6.43
C CYS A 14 -12.21 -11.62 6.15
N HIS A 15 -11.94 -11.20 4.91
CA HIS A 15 -10.70 -10.52 4.55
C HIS A 15 -10.45 -9.31 5.44
N ASN A 16 -11.48 -8.47 5.64
CA ASN A 16 -11.39 -7.29 6.47
C ASN A 16 -11.15 -7.63 7.94
N TYR A 17 -11.84 -8.64 8.48
CA TYR A 17 -11.63 -9.10 9.85
C TYR A 17 -10.20 -9.61 10.07
N LEU A 18 -9.70 -10.48 9.18
CA LEU A 18 -8.35 -11.02 9.25
C LEU A 18 -7.29 -9.93 9.13
N TRP A 19 -7.52 -8.97 8.24
CA TRP A 19 -6.67 -7.80 8.07
C TRP A 19 -6.61 -6.97 9.37
N ILE A 20 -7.76 -6.63 9.96
CA ILE A 20 -7.83 -5.87 11.22
C ILE A 20 -7.10 -6.62 12.33
N ARG A 21 -7.32 -7.93 12.46
CA ARG A 21 -6.68 -8.73 13.51
C ARG A 21 -5.16 -8.74 13.37
N ARG A 22 -4.64 -8.80 12.15
CA ARG A 22 -3.20 -8.73 11.88
C ARG A 22 -2.63 -7.34 12.11
N VAL A 23 -3.33 -6.29 11.68
CA VAL A 23 -2.94 -4.90 11.96
C VAL A 23 -2.95 -4.62 13.46
N GLN A 24 -3.91 -5.14 14.20
CA GLN A 24 -3.89 -5.05 15.67
C GLN A 24 -2.65 -5.72 16.26
N MET A 25 -2.23 -6.87 15.73
CA MET A 25 -0.99 -7.50 16.19
C MET A 25 0.25 -6.62 15.90
N THR A 26 0.26 -5.82 14.83
CA THR A 26 1.36 -4.87 14.53
C THR A 26 1.23 -3.52 15.25
N GLN A 27 0.02 -3.18 15.71
CA GLN A 27 -0.31 -1.96 16.45
C GLN A 27 -0.40 -2.14 17.95
N ASP A 28 -0.39 -3.38 18.44
CA ASP A 28 -0.46 -3.66 19.87
C ASP A 28 0.66 -2.91 20.59
N ASN A 29 0.35 -2.45 21.80
CA ASN A 29 1.28 -1.76 22.71
C ASN A 29 2.63 -2.48 22.83
N TYR A 30 2.72 -3.76 22.47
CA TYR A 30 3.96 -4.50 22.31
C TYR A 30 4.96 -3.84 21.35
N PHE A 31 4.60 -3.46 20.12
CA PHE A 31 5.56 -2.85 19.18
C PHE A 31 5.88 -1.39 19.52
N LYS A 32 4.87 -0.60 19.93
CA LYS A 32 5.05 0.79 20.38
C LYS A 32 5.88 0.87 21.66
N ASN A 33 5.67 -0.02 22.63
CA ASN A 33 6.44 -0.04 23.88
C ASN A 33 7.80 -0.72 23.73
N ALA A 34 7.92 -1.75 22.88
CA ALA A 34 9.21 -2.39 22.60
C ALA A 34 10.14 -1.45 21.83
N SER A 35 9.63 -0.67 20.87
CA SER A 35 10.45 0.31 20.15
C SER A 35 10.76 1.56 20.96
N ASN A 36 9.78 2.18 21.64
CA ASN A 36 9.98 3.38 22.45
C ASN A 36 10.79 3.13 23.74
N GLY A 37 11.24 1.90 24.01
CA GLY A 37 12.21 1.62 25.08
C GLY A 37 13.60 1.32 24.53
N VAL A 38 13.67 0.55 23.44
CA VAL A 38 14.91 -0.03 22.93
C VAL A 38 15.58 0.84 21.86
N CYS A 39 14.79 1.60 21.09
CA CYS A 39 15.27 2.37 19.95
C CYS A 39 15.35 3.89 20.19
N ASN A 40 15.02 4.40 21.39
CA ASN A 40 15.02 5.85 21.66
C ASN A 40 16.37 6.50 21.43
N ASP A 41 17.45 5.87 21.92
CA ASP A 41 18.80 6.41 21.76
C ASP A 41 19.19 6.58 20.29
N ASP A 42 18.71 5.69 19.42
CA ASP A 42 18.93 5.79 17.98
C ASP A 42 18.00 6.82 17.32
N LEU A 43 16.75 6.96 17.80
CA LEU A 43 15.80 7.98 17.33
C LEU A 43 16.29 9.41 17.64
N ASP A 44 16.92 9.60 18.80
CA ASP A 44 17.43 10.90 19.23
C ASP A 44 18.77 11.24 18.57
N ARG A 45 19.52 10.21 18.14
CA ARG A 45 20.83 10.37 17.49
C ARG A 45 20.71 10.65 15.99
N ILE A 46 19.69 10.14 15.31
CA ILE A 46 19.48 10.33 13.88
C ILE A 46 18.72 11.65 13.66
N PRO A 47 19.34 12.69 13.06
CA PRO A 47 18.76 14.03 12.95
C PRO A 47 17.41 14.08 12.20
N GLU A 48 17.23 13.19 11.22
CA GLU A 48 16.00 13.03 10.46
C GLU A 48 14.87 12.46 11.33
N CYS A 49 15.19 11.50 12.19
CA CYS A 49 14.22 10.85 13.08
C CYS A 49 13.85 11.71 14.28
N GLN A 50 14.76 12.57 14.72
CA GLN A 50 14.54 13.49 15.85
C GLN A 50 13.45 14.54 15.54
N LYS A 51 13.25 14.89 14.26
CA LYS A 51 12.22 15.85 13.84
C LYS A 51 10.80 15.30 13.96
N ILE A 52 10.67 13.99 14.13
CA ILE A 52 9.38 13.30 14.20
C ILE A 52 8.85 13.39 15.63
N VAL A 53 7.59 13.83 15.77
CA VAL A 53 6.93 14.00 17.08
C VAL A 53 6.97 12.71 17.89
N ASP A 54 7.29 12.83 19.18
CA ASP A 54 7.29 11.72 20.13
C ASP A 54 5.95 10.97 20.13
N GLY A 55 6.01 9.65 19.97
CA GLY A 55 4.82 8.80 19.88
C GLY A 55 4.16 8.75 18.50
N SER A 56 4.70 9.45 17.49
CA SER A 56 4.33 9.29 16.09
C SER A 56 4.66 7.89 15.59
N SER A 57 3.78 7.36 14.73
CA SER A 57 3.96 6.09 14.03
C SER A 57 5.08 6.14 12.97
N GLU A 58 5.61 7.33 12.67
CA GLU A 58 6.66 7.56 11.68
C GLU A 58 8.09 7.35 12.21
N ARG A 59 8.25 7.24 13.54
CA ARG A 59 9.58 7.05 14.17
C ARG A 59 10.24 5.73 13.76
N ILE A 60 9.48 4.64 13.74
CA ILE A 60 10.01 3.32 13.37
C ILE A 60 10.32 3.27 11.86
N PRO A 61 9.46 3.77 10.94
CA PRO A 61 9.79 4.06 9.54
C PRO A 61 11.15 4.69 9.35
N CYS A 62 11.43 5.77 10.07
CA CYS A 62 12.70 6.47 10.02
C CYS A 62 13.90 5.55 10.35
N LEU A 63 13.83 4.78 11.43
CA LEU A 63 14.91 3.86 11.82
C LEU A 63 15.17 2.75 10.80
N PHE A 64 14.15 2.28 10.08
CA PHE A 64 14.35 1.34 8.99
C PHE A 64 15.05 1.97 7.78
N GLU A 65 14.84 3.26 7.51
CA GLU A 65 15.58 4.01 6.48
C GLU A 65 17.05 4.13 6.83
N HIS A 66 17.30 4.43 8.10
CA HIS A 66 18.63 4.65 8.66
C HIS A 66 19.17 3.40 9.37
N LYS A 67 18.74 2.20 8.95
CA LYS A 67 19.06 0.92 9.64
C LYS A 67 20.56 0.69 9.80
N GLN A 68 21.37 1.16 8.85
CA GLN A 68 22.83 1.07 8.92
C GLN A 68 23.44 2.02 9.94
N GLU A 69 22.73 3.09 10.29
CA GLU A 69 23.16 4.10 11.25
C GLU A 69 22.73 3.76 12.67
N VAL A 70 21.72 2.90 12.86
CA VAL A 70 21.26 2.34 14.16
C VAL A 70 22.43 1.61 14.84
N LYS A 71 22.75 1.96 16.09
CA LYS A 71 23.89 1.38 16.83
C LYS A 71 23.44 0.44 17.93
N ASN A 72 22.24 0.62 18.48
CA ASN A 72 21.75 -0.26 19.53
C ASN A 72 21.47 -1.65 18.93
N HIS A 73 22.16 -2.67 19.42
CA HIS A 73 22.04 -4.04 18.92
C HIS A 73 20.64 -4.62 19.14
N GLU A 74 20.02 -4.31 20.29
CA GLU A 74 18.65 -4.73 20.59
C GLU A 74 17.67 -4.03 19.64
N CYS A 75 17.91 -2.76 19.30
CA CYS A 75 17.12 -2.06 18.29
C CYS A 75 17.31 -2.68 16.90
N GLN A 76 18.54 -3.01 16.49
CA GLN A 76 18.80 -3.70 15.23
C GLN A 76 18.10 -5.07 15.16
N MET A 77 18.16 -5.87 16.24
CA MET A 77 17.47 -7.15 16.32
C MET A 77 15.95 -6.97 16.25
N TYR A 78 15.42 -5.96 16.94
CA TYR A 78 14.01 -5.59 16.86
C TYR A 78 13.62 -5.19 15.43
N LEU A 79 14.38 -4.32 14.76
CA LEU A 79 14.14 -3.92 13.38
C LEU A 79 14.27 -5.10 12.41
N ASN A 80 15.15 -6.07 12.67
CA ASN A 80 15.23 -7.30 11.88
C ASN A 80 13.98 -8.17 12.07
N LEU A 81 13.59 -8.42 13.32
CA LEU A 81 12.41 -9.23 13.66
C LEU A 81 11.13 -8.61 13.10
N VAL A 82 10.96 -7.30 13.31
CA VAL A 82 9.85 -6.51 12.79
C VAL A 82 9.93 -6.43 11.28
N GLY A 83 11.12 -6.30 10.70
CA GLY A 83 11.30 -6.23 9.25
C GLY A 83 10.81 -7.49 8.55
N GLU A 84 11.12 -8.67 9.10
CA GLU A 84 10.63 -9.95 8.56
C GLU A 84 9.11 -10.11 8.73
N ILE A 85 8.51 -9.48 9.75
CA ILE A 85 7.04 -9.48 9.97
C ILE A 85 6.34 -8.43 9.10
N ILE A 86 7.01 -7.32 8.77
CA ILE A 86 6.37 -6.08 8.29
C ILE A 86 6.82 -5.63 6.87
N LEU A 87 7.85 -6.19 6.23
CA LEU A 87 8.39 -5.55 5.01
C LEU A 87 8.30 -6.33 3.69
N SER A 88 7.40 -5.82 2.82
CA SER A 88 7.90 -5.15 1.60
C SER A 88 7.74 -3.61 1.63
N ASP A 89 6.77 -3.02 2.36
CA ASP A 89 6.51 -1.55 2.26
C ASP A 89 6.10 -0.84 3.57
N PHE A 90 6.84 -1.01 4.65
CA PHE A 90 6.55 -0.49 5.99
C PHE A 90 6.38 1.03 6.15
N ARG A 91 7.08 1.84 5.34
CA ARG A 91 6.94 3.32 5.34
C ARG A 91 5.54 3.75 4.91
N LEU A 92 4.95 3.03 3.96
CA LEU A 92 3.60 3.29 3.48
C LEU A 92 2.57 2.73 4.47
N VAL A 93 2.85 1.59 5.10
CA VAL A 93 1.90 0.91 6.00
C VAL A 93 1.56 1.74 7.23
N TYR A 94 2.49 2.28 8.03
CA TYR A 94 2.08 2.94 9.28
C TYR A 94 1.30 4.25 9.07
N GLY A 95 1.75 5.11 8.15
CA GLY A 95 1.03 6.34 7.80
C GLY A 95 -0.32 6.05 7.12
N PHE A 96 -0.37 5.07 6.23
CA PHE A 96 -1.61 4.60 5.59
C PHE A 96 -2.60 4.05 6.61
N ILE A 97 -2.16 3.13 7.46
CA ILE A 97 -3.03 2.48 8.43
C ILE A 97 -3.57 3.52 9.40
N ASP A 98 -2.73 4.43 9.93
CA ASP A 98 -3.20 5.45 10.86
C ASP A 98 -4.25 6.37 10.23
N SER A 99 -3.99 6.82 9.00
CA SER A 99 -4.88 7.73 8.27
C SER A 99 -6.16 7.05 7.80
N CYS A 100 -6.10 5.78 7.40
CA CYS A 100 -7.20 5.08 6.72
C CYS A 100 -7.93 4.03 7.56
N LYS A 101 -7.49 3.71 8.79
CA LYS A 101 -8.10 2.63 9.61
C LYS A 101 -9.61 2.74 9.73
N LYS A 102 -10.12 3.95 10.02
CA LYS A 102 -11.57 4.20 10.14
C LYS A 102 -12.31 3.91 8.85
N ASP A 103 -11.78 4.36 7.72
CA ASP A 103 -12.38 4.14 6.41
C ASP A 103 -12.30 2.67 5.96
N ILE A 104 -11.20 1.99 6.29
CA ILE A 104 -11.04 0.55 6.03
C ILE A 104 -12.12 -0.24 6.79
N GLU A 105 -12.34 0.09 8.07
CA GLU A 105 -13.38 -0.54 8.89
C GLU A 105 -14.80 -0.21 8.41
N LYS A 106 -15.03 1.03 7.98
CA LYS A 106 -16.30 1.53 7.45
C LYS A 106 -16.69 0.84 6.14
N PHE A 107 -15.75 0.74 5.20
CA PHE A 107 -16.00 0.19 3.86
C PHE A 107 -15.62 -1.28 3.70
N LYS A 108 -15.13 -1.93 4.77
CA LYS A 108 -14.67 -3.32 4.76
C LYS A 108 -13.60 -3.58 3.70
N CYS A 109 -12.63 -2.67 3.59
CA CYS A 109 -11.60 -2.71 2.54
C CYS A 109 -10.32 -3.46 2.93
N GLY A 110 -10.20 -4.01 4.14
CA GLY A 110 -9.01 -4.79 4.52
C GLY A 110 -8.90 -6.05 3.65
N ARG A 111 -7.74 -6.28 3.02
CA ARG A 111 -7.49 -7.40 2.11
C ARG A 111 -6.25 -8.17 2.51
N VAL A 112 -6.37 -9.49 2.55
CA VAL A 112 -5.26 -10.39 2.85
C VAL A 112 -5.03 -11.30 1.65
N SER A 113 -3.81 -11.34 1.13
CA SER A 113 -3.46 -12.29 0.08
C SER A 113 -2.96 -13.60 0.73
N VAL A 114 -3.41 -14.73 0.20
CA VAL A 114 -2.93 -16.06 0.59
C VAL A 114 -1.95 -16.50 -0.50
N GLY A 115 -0.67 -16.61 -0.15
CA GLY A 115 0.35 -17.13 -1.06
C GLY A 115 0.12 -18.62 -1.39
N PRO A 116 0.79 -19.17 -2.42
CA PRO A 116 0.67 -20.57 -2.78
C PRO A 116 1.08 -21.50 -1.63
N ALA A 117 0.36 -22.61 -1.47
CA ALA A 117 0.37 -23.52 -0.32
C ALA A 117 1.74 -24.13 0.05
N ASN A 118 2.74 -24.04 -0.82
CA ASN A 118 4.08 -24.59 -0.68
C ASN A 118 5.10 -23.61 -0.08
N VAL A 119 4.69 -22.37 0.19
CA VAL A 119 5.47 -21.43 1.00
C VAL A 119 4.60 -21.04 2.17
N ASN A 120 5.02 -21.40 3.39
CA ASN A 120 4.39 -20.92 4.63
C ASN A 120 4.69 -19.42 4.84
N ARG A 121 4.54 -18.62 3.78
CA ARG A 121 4.60 -17.16 3.75
C ARG A 121 3.22 -16.67 3.38
N LEU A 122 2.43 -16.46 4.42
CA LEU A 122 1.24 -15.63 4.36
C LEU A 122 1.71 -14.25 3.88
N SER A 123 1.48 -13.89 2.61
CA SER A 123 1.83 -12.55 2.14
C SER A 123 1.02 -11.54 2.94
N VAL A 124 1.74 -10.80 3.77
CA VAL A 124 1.24 -9.96 4.85
C VAL A 124 0.58 -8.74 4.24
N LEU A 125 -0.75 -8.64 4.37
CA LEU A 125 -1.57 -7.48 3.98
C LEU A 125 -1.48 -7.14 2.49
N SER A 126 -2.56 -7.34 1.75
CA SER A 126 -2.63 -6.91 0.37
C SER A 126 -2.87 -5.40 0.30
N GLN A 127 -1.81 -4.63 0.52
CA GLN A 127 -1.89 -3.17 0.55
C GLN A 127 -2.45 -2.62 -0.77
N GLY A 128 -2.01 -3.16 -1.92
CA GLY A 128 -2.52 -2.79 -3.23
C GLY A 128 -4.03 -3.04 -3.36
N GLU A 129 -4.55 -4.19 -2.90
CA GLU A 129 -5.98 -4.48 -2.96
C GLU A 129 -6.79 -3.63 -1.96
N THR A 130 -6.26 -3.36 -0.77
CA THR A 130 -6.90 -2.45 0.21
C THR A 130 -6.93 -1.01 -0.31
N ILE A 131 -5.83 -0.50 -0.88
CA ILE A 131 -5.77 0.84 -1.48
C ILE A 131 -6.72 0.93 -2.67
N ASN A 132 -6.76 -0.07 -3.56
CA ASN A 132 -7.69 -0.11 -4.69
C ASN A 132 -9.16 -0.05 -4.21
N CYS A 133 -9.50 -0.80 -3.16
CA CYS A 133 -10.82 -0.76 -2.57
C CYS A 133 -11.19 0.62 -2.00
N LEU A 134 -10.25 1.30 -1.33
CA LEU A 134 -10.50 2.64 -0.81
C LEU A 134 -10.56 3.69 -1.93
N SER A 135 -9.69 3.60 -2.93
CA SER A 135 -9.61 4.54 -4.07
C SER A 135 -10.90 4.58 -4.88
N LEU A 136 -11.60 3.45 -4.98
CA LEU A 136 -12.96 3.36 -5.54
C LEU A 136 -14.00 4.24 -4.84
N ARG A 137 -13.70 4.73 -3.64
CA ARG A 137 -14.60 5.46 -2.75
C ARG A 137 -13.98 6.76 -2.28
N ILE A 138 -13.00 7.30 -3.02
CA ILE A 138 -12.16 8.43 -2.60
C ILE A 138 -12.98 9.62 -2.05
N GLU A 139 -14.09 9.96 -2.70
CA GLU A 139 -14.99 11.06 -2.32
C GLU A 139 -15.68 10.87 -0.96
N LYS A 140 -15.72 9.64 -0.45
CA LYS A 140 -16.41 9.24 0.80
C LYS A 140 -15.44 8.91 1.94
N LEU A 141 -14.14 9.02 1.68
CA LEU A 141 -13.09 8.80 2.67
C LEU A 141 -12.88 10.06 3.50
N ASP A 142 -12.27 9.89 4.67
CA ASP A 142 -11.74 11.02 5.43
C ASP A 142 -10.63 11.72 4.66
N SER A 143 -10.57 13.05 4.76
CA SER A 143 -9.56 13.88 4.10
C SER A 143 -8.12 13.39 4.32
N LYS A 144 -7.79 12.91 5.52
CA LYS A 144 -6.47 12.38 5.85
C LYS A 144 -6.19 11.07 5.12
N CYS A 145 -7.18 10.18 5.07
CA CYS A 145 -7.05 8.93 4.34
C CYS A 145 -6.92 9.16 2.83
N ALA A 146 -7.77 10.03 2.27
CA ALA A 146 -7.76 10.35 0.86
C ALA A 146 -6.41 10.97 0.44
N HIS A 147 -5.89 11.92 1.23
CA HIS A 147 -4.58 12.53 0.98
C HIS A 147 -3.43 11.52 1.10
N GLN A 148 -3.51 10.59 2.05
CA GLN A 148 -2.51 9.54 2.18
C GLN A 148 -2.55 8.55 1.01
N ILE A 149 -3.73 8.21 0.48
CA ILE A 149 -3.87 7.41 -0.74
C ILE A 149 -3.26 8.15 -1.93
N PHE A 150 -3.53 9.45 -2.06
CA PHE A 150 -2.93 10.28 -3.11
C PHE A 150 -1.41 10.31 -3.03
N ARG A 151 -0.83 10.54 -1.85
CA ARG A 151 0.62 10.48 -1.63
C ARG A 151 1.22 9.13 -2.04
N ILE A 152 0.54 8.03 -1.72
CA ILE A 152 0.98 6.69 -2.14
C ILE A 152 0.90 6.56 -3.67
N SER A 153 -0.17 7.06 -4.28
CA SER A 153 -0.37 7.09 -5.72
C SER A 153 0.66 7.96 -6.45
N GLU A 154 1.05 9.10 -5.90
CA GLU A 154 2.09 9.99 -6.45
C GLU A 154 3.47 9.31 -6.45
N LEU A 155 3.84 8.67 -5.33
CA LEU A 155 5.08 7.86 -5.25
C LEU A 155 5.09 6.69 -6.25
N GLN A 156 3.93 6.29 -6.76
CA GLN A 156 3.75 5.21 -7.73
C GLN A 156 3.58 5.72 -9.17
N SER A 157 3.41 7.03 -9.41
CA SER A 157 3.05 7.56 -10.74
C SER A 157 4.23 7.93 -11.63
N ASP A 158 5.45 8.03 -11.10
CA ASP A 158 6.61 8.37 -11.92
C ASP A 158 6.86 7.31 -13.01
N ASP A 159 6.58 6.04 -12.72
CA ASP A 159 6.66 4.96 -13.70
C ASP A 159 5.43 4.05 -13.58
N PHE A 160 4.79 3.76 -14.71
CA PHE A 160 3.67 2.81 -14.84
C PHE A 160 3.94 1.45 -14.19
N HIS A 161 5.21 1.00 -14.13
CA HIS A 161 5.59 -0.24 -13.46
C HIS A 161 5.48 -0.17 -11.93
N LEU A 162 5.47 1.03 -11.35
CA LEU A 162 5.40 1.27 -9.90
C LEU A 162 3.96 1.33 -9.39
N ASP A 163 2.99 1.74 -10.22
CA ASP A 163 1.56 1.60 -9.94
C ASP A 163 1.11 0.15 -10.18
N ARG A 164 1.42 -0.74 -9.24
CA ARG A 164 1.11 -2.18 -9.33
C ARG A 164 -0.35 -2.47 -9.69
N PRO A 165 -1.37 -1.86 -9.03
CA PRO A 165 -2.77 -2.08 -9.41
C PRO A 165 -3.06 -1.73 -10.87
N LEU A 166 -2.59 -0.56 -11.34
CA LEU A 166 -2.77 -0.15 -12.73
C LEU A 166 -1.98 -1.04 -13.69
N PHE A 167 -0.73 -1.38 -13.36
CA PHE A 167 0.13 -2.25 -14.14
C PHE A 167 -0.52 -3.60 -14.41
N TYR A 168 -1.02 -4.28 -13.38
CA TYR A 168 -1.64 -5.60 -13.55
C TYR A 168 -2.93 -5.53 -14.37
N ALA A 169 -3.74 -4.50 -14.16
CA ALA A 169 -4.98 -4.27 -14.91
C ALA A 169 -4.72 -3.91 -16.38
N CYS A 170 -3.65 -3.15 -16.67
CA CYS A 170 -3.44 -2.51 -17.96
C CYS A 170 -2.27 -3.08 -18.78
N ARG A 171 -1.45 -4.00 -18.27
CA ARG A 171 -0.24 -4.48 -18.99
C ARG A 171 -0.51 -4.97 -20.42
N GLY A 172 -1.59 -5.72 -20.62
CA GLY A 172 -1.96 -6.24 -21.95
C GLY A 172 -2.51 -5.14 -22.87
N ASP A 173 -3.24 -4.19 -22.30
CA ASP A 173 -3.72 -3.02 -23.04
C ASP A 173 -2.56 -2.10 -23.43
N ARG A 174 -1.60 -1.90 -22.53
CA ARG A 174 -0.38 -1.13 -22.75
C ARG A 174 0.46 -1.73 -23.87
N GLU A 175 0.66 -3.05 -23.90
CA GLU A 175 1.42 -3.69 -24.99
C GLU A 175 0.76 -3.51 -26.35
N ARG A 176 -0.57 -3.60 -26.42
CA ARG A 176 -1.32 -3.56 -27.67
C ARG A 176 -1.58 -2.14 -28.19
N LEU A 177 -1.84 -1.19 -27.29
CA LEU A 177 -2.22 0.19 -27.63
C LEU A 177 -1.05 1.17 -27.50
N CYS A 178 -0.16 0.95 -26.53
CA CYS A 178 0.89 1.89 -26.13
C CYS A 178 2.30 1.26 -26.14
N GLY A 179 2.52 0.19 -26.92
CA GLY A 179 3.77 -0.61 -26.87
C GLY A 179 5.03 0.19 -27.23
N GLY A 180 4.89 1.25 -28.03
CA GLY A 180 5.98 2.17 -28.40
C GLY A 180 6.25 3.30 -27.40
N VAL A 181 5.44 3.43 -26.34
CA VAL A 181 5.59 4.50 -25.35
C VAL A 181 6.63 4.09 -24.31
N VAL A 182 7.64 4.94 -24.15
CA VAL A 182 8.68 4.79 -23.13
C VAL A 182 8.10 5.17 -21.77
N SER A 183 8.33 4.32 -20.75
CA SER A 183 7.94 4.59 -19.36
C SER A 183 8.64 5.82 -18.77
N GLY A 184 8.11 6.34 -17.66
CA GLY A 184 8.57 7.58 -17.05
C GLY A 184 7.67 8.77 -17.37
N ASP A 185 7.62 9.73 -16.44
CA ASP A 185 6.92 11.02 -16.56
C ASP A 185 5.42 10.87 -16.87
N GLY A 186 4.76 9.82 -16.38
CA GLY A 186 3.33 9.59 -16.60
C GLY A 186 2.92 9.25 -18.05
N ARG A 187 3.84 9.24 -19.03
CA ARG A 187 3.52 9.10 -20.47
C ARG A 187 2.71 7.87 -20.84
N VAL A 188 2.98 6.75 -20.17
CA VAL A 188 2.23 5.51 -20.39
C VAL A 188 0.79 5.62 -19.88
N PHE A 189 0.59 6.32 -18.74
CA PHE A 189 -0.74 6.61 -18.22
C PHE A 189 -1.52 7.47 -19.21
N ASP A 190 -0.92 8.57 -19.69
CA ASP A 190 -1.55 9.47 -20.66
C ASP A 190 -1.97 8.74 -21.94
N CYS A 191 -1.08 7.91 -22.50
CA CYS A 191 -1.39 7.11 -23.68
C CYS A 191 -2.57 6.15 -23.44
N LEU A 192 -2.56 5.43 -22.32
CA LEU A 192 -3.68 4.56 -21.94
C LEU A 192 -4.96 5.37 -21.75
N MET A 193 -4.84 6.63 -21.33
CA MET A 193 -5.95 7.53 -21.10
C MET A 193 -6.60 8.02 -22.39
N ASP A 194 -5.79 8.31 -23.40
CA ASP A 194 -6.24 8.66 -24.75
C ASP A 194 -7.00 7.50 -25.42
N HIS A 195 -6.53 6.26 -25.21
CA HIS A 195 -7.15 5.05 -25.76
C HIS A 195 -8.26 4.44 -24.86
N LYS A 196 -8.70 5.13 -23.81
CA LYS A 196 -9.66 4.60 -22.81
C LYS A 196 -10.93 4.02 -23.43
N PHE A 197 -11.45 4.65 -24.48
CA PHE A 197 -12.73 4.30 -25.08
C PHE A 197 -12.61 3.42 -26.33
N ASP A 198 -11.39 3.03 -26.71
CA ASP A 198 -11.16 2.16 -27.85
C ASP A 198 -11.72 0.75 -27.59
N GLU A 199 -12.19 0.09 -28.65
CA GLU A 199 -12.67 -1.30 -28.58
C GLU A 199 -11.62 -2.25 -28.02
N GLY A 200 -10.36 -1.92 -28.28
CA GLY A 200 -9.23 -2.62 -27.76
C GLY A 200 -9.14 -2.60 -26.23
N MET A 201 -9.50 -1.51 -25.57
CA MET A 201 -9.27 -1.33 -24.15
C MET A 201 -10.12 -2.29 -23.29
N SER A 202 -9.50 -3.01 -22.36
CA SER A 202 -10.23 -3.87 -21.43
C SER A 202 -11.12 -3.07 -20.46
N SER A 203 -12.20 -3.69 -19.99
CA SER A 203 -13.07 -3.08 -18.96
C SER A 203 -12.34 -2.89 -17.63
N GLU A 204 -11.41 -3.79 -17.30
CA GLU A 204 -10.60 -3.74 -16.10
C GLU A 204 -9.65 -2.55 -16.11
N CYS A 205 -8.85 -2.39 -17.18
CA CYS A 205 -7.96 -1.25 -17.32
C CYS A 205 -8.73 0.07 -17.36
N ARG A 206 -9.86 0.16 -18.09
CA ARG A 206 -10.74 1.34 -18.09
C ARG A 206 -11.14 1.79 -16.68
N GLN A 207 -11.52 0.84 -15.83
CA GLN A 207 -11.92 1.17 -14.46
C GLN A 207 -10.75 1.70 -13.66
N HIS A 208 -9.58 1.06 -13.75
CA HIS A 208 -8.38 1.50 -13.04
C HIS A 208 -7.89 2.88 -13.48
N LEU A 209 -7.88 3.13 -14.80
CA LEU A 209 -7.57 4.44 -15.37
C LEU A 209 -8.54 5.52 -14.87
N THR A 210 -9.85 5.24 -14.85
CA THR A 210 -10.86 6.19 -14.34
C THR A 210 -10.65 6.51 -12.87
N LYS A 211 -10.37 5.49 -12.04
CA LYS A 211 -10.10 5.69 -10.62
C LYS A 211 -8.87 6.56 -10.42
N ARG A 212 -7.78 6.24 -11.13
CA ARG A 212 -6.53 6.98 -11.05
C ARG A 212 -6.72 8.44 -11.45
N PHE A 213 -7.36 8.69 -12.58
CA PHE A 213 -7.69 10.04 -13.04
C PHE A 213 -8.54 10.81 -12.03
N ALA A 214 -9.51 10.16 -11.37
CA ALA A 214 -10.32 10.79 -10.33
C ALA A 214 -9.49 11.19 -9.09
N LEU A 215 -8.47 10.40 -8.73
CA LEU A 215 -7.51 10.78 -7.67
C LEU A 215 -6.73 12.02 -8.07
N ASP A 216 -6.18 12.05 -9.29
CA ASP A 216 -5.36 13.18 -9.76
C ASP A 216 -6.20 14.47 -9.85
N VAL A 217 -7.44 14.39 -10.33
CA VAL A 217 -8.37 15.55 -10.38
C VAL A 217 -8.76 16.04 -8.99
N TYR A 218 -9.00 15.15 -8.03
CA TYR A 218 -9.43 15.54 -6.69
C TYR A 218 -8.35 16.29 -5.90
N PHE A 219 -7.07 16.06 -6.21
CA PHE A 219 -5.92 16.63 -5.49
C PHE A 219 -5.08 17.62 -6.32
N SER A 220 -5.44 17.85 -7.59
CA SER A 220 -4.85 18.92 -8.40
C SER A 220 -5.27 20.30 -7.84
N PRO A 221 -4.33 21.25 -7.68
CA PRO A 221 -4.62 22.58 -7.14
C PRO A 221 -5.51 23.45 -8.03
#